data_AF-A0A353TGQ8-F1
#
_entry.id   AF-A0A353TGQ8-F1
#
_cell.length_a   1.000
_cell.length_b   1.000
_cell.length_c   1.000
_cell.angle_alpha   90.00
_cell.angle_beta   90.00
_cell.angle_gamma   90.00
#
_symmetry.space_group_name_H-M   'P 1'
#
loop_
_entity.id
_entity.type
_entity.pdbx_description
1 polymer ?
#
loop_
_entity_poly.entity_id
_entity_poly.type
_entity_poly.pdbx_seq_one_letter_code
_entity_poly.pdbx_strand_id
1 'polypeptide(L)' 'DFYCYNKPVLAPADGYVYTISNIAGDNEINQVDTRKNWGNTIIINHLNGLYTQISHLKKDSFKVR' A
#
# COMPACT_ATOMS: atom_id res chain seq x y z
N ASP A 1 -10.26 -6.50 16.85
CA ASP A 1 -10.02 -5.07 16.55
C ASP A 1 -9.00 -4.90 15.43
N PHE A 2 -9.12 -3.81 14.66
CA PHE A 2 -8.24 -3.47 13.54
C PHE A 2 -7.48 -2.17 13.84
N TYR A 3 -6.48 -2.23 14.72
CA TYR A 3 -5.84 -1.04 15.30
C TYR A 3 -5.20 -0.08 14.28
N CYS A 4 -4.78 -0.58 13.12
CA CYS A 4 -4.15 0.23 12.07
C CYS A 4 -5.11 0.67 10.96
N TYR A 5 -6.39 0.30 11.03
CA TYR A 5 -7.35 0.60 9.97
C TYR A 5 -7.55 2.12 9.81
N ASN A 6 -7.50 2.58 8.55
CA ASN A 6 -7.74 3.97 8.15
C ASN A 6 -6.84 5.01 8.86
N LYS A 7 -5.69 4.60 9.40
CA LYS A 7 -4.66 5.51 9.91
C LYS A 7 -3.78 6.01 8.77
N PRO A 8 -3.22 7.24 8.89
CA PRO A 8 -2.27 7.74 7.90
C PRO A 8 -1.04 6.85 7.84
N VAL A 9 -0.50 6.66 6.63
CA VAL A 9 0.74 5.95 6.38
C VAL A 9 1.71 6.92 5.73
N LEU A 10 2.93 6.98 6.25
CA LEU A 10 4.01 7.84 5.75
C LEU A 10 4.99 7.04 4.90
N ALA A 11 5.68 7.73 4.00
CA ALA A 11 6.82 7.14 3.29
C ALA A 11 7.92 6.77 4.31
N PRO A 12 8.49 5.55 4.23
CA PRO A 12 9.55 5.12 5.14
C PRO A 12 10.88 5.88 4.97
N ALA A 13 11.12 6.42 3.79
CA ALA A 13 12.29 7.24 3.45
C ALA A 13 12.02 8.04 2.15
N ASP A 14 12.92 8.96 1.81
CA ASP A 14 12.89 9.72 0.57
C ASP A 14 13.01 8.81 -0.65
N GLY A 15 12.21 9.06 -1.69
CA GLY A 15 12.26 8.29 -2.92
C GLY A 15 11.21 8.70 -3.93
N TYR A 16 11.21 8.00 -5.07
CA TYR A 16 10.27 8.22 -6.16
C TYR A 16 9.25 7.10 -6.22
N VAL A 17 8.00 7.43 -6.53
CA VAL A 17 6.98 6.41 -6.78
C VAL A 17 7.35 5.64 -8.03
N TYR A 18 7.62 4.35 -7.86
CA TYR A 18 7.95 3.45 -8.95
C TYR A 18 6.68 2.86 -9.58
N THR A 19 5.76 2.37 -8.76
CA THR A 19 4.45 1.88 -9.23
C THR A 19 3.41 1.90 -8.12
N ILE A 20 2.14 1.93 -8.52
CA ILE A 20 0.96 1.86 -7.63
C ILE A 20 0.00 0.80 -8.19
N SER A 21 -0.44 -0.11 -7.33
CA SER A 21 -1.62 -0.95 -7.53
C SER A 21 -2.76 -0.41 -6.66
N ASN A 22 -3.88 -0.02 -7.27
CA ASN A 22 -5.03 0.59 -6.60
C ASN A 22 -6.37 -0.01 -7.06
N ILE A 23 -6.42 -1.34 -7.19
CA ILE A 23 -7.56 -2.06 -7.78
C ILE A 23 -8.28 -3.00 -6.81
N ALA A 24 -7.73 -3.23 -5.62
CA ALA A 24 -8.32 -4.11 -4.61
C ALA A 24 -9.31 -3.31 -3.74
N GLY A 25 -10.52 -3.87 -3.55
CA GLY A 25 -11.47 -3.34 -2.57
C GLY A 25 -11.09 -3.76 -1.14
N ASP A 26 -11.73 -3.13 -0.16
CA ASP A 26 -11.65 -3.61 1.23
C ASP A 26 -12.31 -4.99 1.34
N ASN A 27 -11.69 -5.88 2.11
CA ASN A 27 -12.27 -7.18 2.40
C ASN A 27 -13.31 -7.06 3.52
N GLU A 28 -14.34 -7.90 3.46
CA GLU A 28 -15.22 -8.13 4.60
C GLU A 28 -14.43 -8.68 5.80
N ILE A 29 -14.93 -8.44 7.01
CA ILE A 29 -14.32 -8.94 8.24
C ILE A 29 -14.19 -10.47 8.17
N ASN A 30 -13.01 -10.98 8.51
CA ASN A 30 -12.63 -12.41 8.45
C ASN A 30 -12.54 -13.01 7.03
N GLN A 31 -12.60 -12.21 5.97
CA GLN A 31 -12.34 -12.65 4.59
C GLN A 31 -10.94 -12.20 4.13
N VAL A 32 -10.27 -13.06 3.37
CA VAL A 32 -8.94 -12.78 2.81
C VAL A 32 -8.97 -13.07 1.31
N ASP A 33 -8.71 -12.07 0.48
CA ASP A 33 -8.50 -12.29 -0.96
C ASP A 33 -7.10 -12.88 -1.20
N THR A 34 -7.02 -14.19 -1.38
CA THR A 34 -5.76 -14.89 -1.64
C THR A 34 -5.22 -14.68 -3.05
N ARG A 35 -6.05 -14.19 -3.99
CA ARG A 35 -5.63 -13.89 -5.37
C ARG A 35 -5.02 -12.49 -5.46
N LYS A 36 -5.56 -11.53 -4.71
CA LYS A 36 -5.03 -10.17 -4.57
C LYS A 36 -4.49 -9.94 -3.16
N ASN A 37 -3.65 -10.86 -2.70
CA ASN A 37 -3.20 -10.91 -1.30
C ASN A 37 -2.41 -9.66 -0.86
N TRP A 38 -1.71 -8.97 -1.76
CA TRP A 38 -1.04 -7.70 -1.43
C TRP A 38 -1.98 -6.49 -1.34
N GLY A 39 -3.22 -6.63 -1.80
CA GLY A 39 -4.20 -5.54 -1.82
C GLY A 39 -3.74 -4.36 -2.68
N ASN A 40 -4.01 -3.14 -2.21
CA ASN A 40 -3.47 -1.94 -2.83
C ASN A 40 -2.07 -1.67 -2.28
N THR A 41 -1.14 -1.38 -3.19
CA THR A 41 0.28 -1.34 -2.90
C THR A 41 0.94 -0.16 -3.60
N ILE A 42 1.90 0.46 -2.93
CA ILE A 42 2.85 1.41 -3.53
C ILE A 42 4.26 0.87 -3.41
N ILE A 43 5.04 1.01 -4.48
CA ILE A 43 6.48 0.74 -4.48
C ILE A 43 7.22 2.06 -4.63
N ILE A 44 8.16 2.31 -3.74
CA ILE A 44 9.02 3.51 -3.71
C ILE A 44 10.44 3.09 -4.05
N ASN A 45 11.07 3.77 -5.01
CA ASN A 45 12.46 3.62 -5.38
C ASN A 45 13.32 4.62 -4.60
N HIS A 46 14.25 4.11 -3.80
CA HIS A 46 15.20 4.89 -2.99
C HIS A 46 16.57 5.05 -3.67
N LEU A 47 16.69 4.73 -4.96
CA LEU A 47 17.92 4.67 -5.75
C LEU A 47 18.82 3.49 -5.34
N ASN A 48 19.91 3.27 -6.08
CA ASN A 48 20.93 2.24 -5.81
C ASN A 48 20.37 0.80 -5.66
N GLY A 49 19.27 0.50 -6.34
CA GLY A 49 18.62 -0.81 -6.26
C GLY A 49 17.81 -1.06 -4.99
N LEU A 50 17.65 -0.05 -4.11
CA LEU A 50 16.84 -0.15 -2.91
C LEU A 50 15.39 0.27 -3.17
N TYR A 51 14.44 -0.59 -2.78
CA TYR A 51 13.01 -0.35 -2.93
C TYR A 51 12.27 -0.67 -1.65
N THR A 52 11.19 0.07 -1.39
CA THR A 52 10.22 -0.24 -0.34
C THR A 52 8.88 -0.55 -0.96
N GLN A 53 8.24 -1.61 -0.50
CA GLN A 53 6.85 -1.95 -0.84
C GLN A 53 5.97 -1.76 0.39
N ILE A 54 4.87 -1.02 0.24
CA ILE A 54 3.84 -0.86 1.28
C ILE A 54 2.53 -1.37 0.72
N SER A 55 1.95 -2.37 1.38
CA SER A 55 0.77 -3.11 0.93
C SER A 55 -0.42 -2.89 1.87
N HIS A 56 -1.59 -3.41 1.48
CA HIS A 56 -2.85 -3.31 2.25
C HIS A 56 -3.30 -1.88 2.53
N LEU A 57 -3.06 -0.98 1.58
CA LEU A 57 -3.52 0.41 1.66
C LEU A 57 -4.98 0.51 1.25
N LYS A 58 -5.67 1.52 1.76
CA LYS A 58 -7.06 1.79 1.42
C LYS A 58 -7.16 2.18 -0.06
N LYS A 59 -8.19 1.67 -0.74
CA LYS A 59 -8.42 2.01 -2.14
C LYS A 59 -8.67 3.51 -2.30
N ASP A 60 -8.13 4.08 -3.38
CA ASP A 60 -8.31 5.47 -3.79
C ASP A 60 -7.82 6.50 -2.74
N SER A 61 -6.90 6.09 -1.86
CA SER A 61 -6.36 6.95 -0.81
C SER A 61 -4.92 7.43 -1.03
N PHE A 62 -4.27 7.05 -2.13
CA PHE A 62 -2.91 7.46 -2.42
C PHE A 62 -2.84 8.98 -2.66
N LYS A 63 -1.91 9.64 -1.97
CA LYS A 63 -1.59 11.05 -2.17
C LYS A 63 -0.08 11.17 -2.36
N VAL A 64 0.32 11.60 -3.54
CA VAL A 64 1.70 11.87 -3.93
C VAL A 64 1.83 13.36 -4.21
N ARG A 65 2.97 13.94 -3.83
CA ARG A 65 3.33 15.34 -4.05
C ARG A 65 4.58 15.39 -4.91
#